data_AF-F7NW23-F1
#
_entry.id   AF-F7NW23-F1
#
_cell.length_a   1.000
_cell.length_b   1.000
_cell.length_c   1.000
_cell.angle_alpha   90.00
_cell.angle_beta   90.00
_cell.angle_gamma   90.00
#
_symmetry.space_group_name_H-M   'P 1'
#
loop_
_entity.id
_entity.type
_entity.pdbx_description
1 polymer ?
#
loop_
_entity_poly.entity_id
_entity_poly.type
_entity_poly.pdbx_seq_one_letter_code
_entity_poly.pdbx_strand_id
1 'polypeptide(L)'
;MADNFDFAALTKSWQQQKTPTEQLPNETDLAQAAQRQRRQKWLMYGEWLSAVVMLTTACWLAFTMPGWLGYLAAVFLTFGALSTAYIGWTVHRPILAYDNWSSSGLVQFRARACQLTLRYYLYTQLSCVALMLFSGLLWLLEWRKLAEIPTDLLLFYSLVVCPLCLLMMLRLQQKKRQKVTQLQELTRLADDFQRSE
;
A
#
# COMPACT_ATOMS: atom_id res chain seq x y z
N MET A 1 11.58 6.63 -0.15
CA MET A 1 10.89 7.48 -1.15
C MET A 1 10.99 8.90 -0.65
N ALA A 2 11.93 9.68 -1.19
CA ALA A 2 12.01 11.11 -0.93
C ALA A 2 10.97 11.81 -1.82
N ASP A 3 9.96 12.41 -1.20
CA ASP A 3 9.03 13.35 -1.83
C ASP A 3 9.77 14.68 -2.03
N ASN A 4 10.73 14.72 -2.97
CA ASN A 4 11.34 15.98 -3.39
C ASN A 4 10.49 16.58 -4.51
N PHE A 5 9.33 17.12 -4.16
CA PHE A 5 8.57 17.98 -5.07
C PHE A 5 8.11 19.22 -4.31
N ASP A 6 8.54 20.38 -4.80
CA ASP A 6 8.39 21.65 -4.12
C ASP A 6 6.97 22.21 -4.34
N PHE A 7 6.08 21.90 -3.39
CA PHE A 7 4.69 22.37 -3.36
C PHE A 7 4.58 23.89 -3.41
N ALA A 8 5.58 24.60 -2.88
CA ALA A 8 5.62 26.05 -2.88
C ALA A 8 5.83 26.60 -4.29
N ALA A 9 6.53 25.87 -5.17
CA ALA A 9 6.76 26.29 -6.55
C ALA A 9 5.48 26.25 -7.39
N LEU A 10 4.69 25.17 -7.26
CA LEU A 10 3.41 25.04 -7.97
C LEU A 10 2.34 26.00 -7.46
N THR A 11 2.24 26.20 -6.15
CA THR A 11 1.25 27.13 -5.57
C THR A 11 1.60 28.58 -5.85
N LYS A 12 2.88 28.97 -5.82
CA LYS A 12 3.32 30.33 -6.19
C LYS A 12 3.16 30.64 -7.67
N SER A 13 3.49 29.70 -8.57
CA SER A 13 3.33 29.94 -10.02
C SER A 13 1.87 30.13 -10.42
N TRP A 14 0.95 29.42 -9.75
CA TRP A 14 -0.48 29.49 -10.02
C TRP A 14 -1.18 30.68 -9.35
N GLN A 15 -0.83 31.03 -8.11
CA GLN A 15 -1.40 32.21 -7.45
C GLN A 15 -1.03 33.54 -8.14
N GLN A 16 0.04 33.55 -8.95
CA GLN A 16 0.51 34.74 -9.67
C GLN A 16 -0.07 34.89 -11.08
N GLN A 17 -0.83 33.91 -11.62
CA GLN A 17 -1.43 34.03 -12.95
C GLN A 17 -2.80 34.72 -12.88
N LYS A 18 -2.83 35.99 -13.31
CA LYS A 18 -4.02 36.86 -13.33
C LYS A 18 -5.03 36.53 -14.45
N THR A 19 -4.75 35.50 -15.23
CA THR A 19 -5.61 34.95 -16.30
C THR A 19 -5.31 33.44 -16.40
N PRO A 20 -6.32 32.55 -16.29
CA PRO A 20 -6.11 31.11 -16.43
C PRO A 20 -5.89 30.82 -17.92
N THR A 21 -4.66 31.05 -18.37
CA THR A 21 -4.23 30.51 -19.65
C THR A 21 -3.86 29.07 -19.32
N GLU A 22 -4.62 28.09 -19.82
CA GLU A 22 -4.29 26.67 -19.74
C GLU A 22 -2.87 26.46 -20.28
N GLN A 23 -1.89 26.57 -19.41
CA GLN A 23 -0.55 26.11 -19.71
C GLN A 23 -0.64 24.60 -19.77
N LEU A 24 -0.48 24.06 -20.99
CA LEU A 24 -0.29 22.63 -21.17
C LEU A 24 0.73 22.12 -20.14
N PRO A 25 0.48 20.98 -19.50
CA PRO A 25 1.41 20.41 -18.54
C PRO A 25 2.79 20.30 -19.17
N ASN A 26 3.81 20.82 -18.47
CA ASN A 26 5.18 20.84 -18.94
C ASN A 26 5.63 19.39 -19.25
N GLU A 27 6.41 19.17 -20.31
CA GLU A 27 6.81 17.82 -20.76
C GLU A 27 7.47 17.00 -19.63
N THR A 28 8.14 17.68 -18.70
CA THR A 28 8.74 17.10 -17.51
C THR A 28 7.72 16.51 -16.54
N ASP A 29 6.54 17.12 -16.37
CA ASP A 29 5.47 16.62 -15.49
C ASP A 29 4.80 15.37 -16.09
N LEU A 30 4.62 15.36 -17.42
CA LEU A 30 4.12 14.20 -18.16
C LEU A 30 5.10 13.03 -18.11
N ALA A 31 6.39 13.28 -18.31
CA ALA A 31 7.44 12.26 -18.22
C ALA A 31 7.51 11.65 -16.81
N GLN A 32 7.41 12.46 -15.75
CA GLN A 32 7.38 11.96 -14.36
C GLN A 32 6.13 11.12 -14.07
N ALA A 33 4.97 11.51 -14.59
CA ALA A 33 3.74 10.75 -14.39
C ALA A 33 3.77 9.41 -15.14
N ALA A 34 4.26 9.39 -16.38
CA ALA A 34 4.47 8.17 -17.14
C ALA A 34 5.49 7.23 -16.48
N GLN A 35 6.58 7.78 -15.93
CA GLN A 35 7.56 7.00 -15.16
C GLN A 35 6.93 6.38 -13.90
N ARG A 36 6.08 7.12 -13.18
CA ARG A 36 5.34 6.59 -12.03
C ARG A 36 4.38 5.48 -12.42
N GLN A 37 3.69 5.61 -13.55
CA GLN A 37 2.81 4.57 -14.07
C GLN A 37 3.59 3.28 -14.40
N ARG A 38 4.76 3.39 -15.04
CA ARG A 38 5.65 2.24 -15.30
C ARG A 38 6.15 1.59 -14.01
N ARG A 39 6.55 2.38 -13.02
CA ARG A 39 6.99 1.86 -11.72
C ARG A 39 5.88 1.09 -11.01
N GLN A 40 4.64 1.57 -11.11
CA GLN A 40 3.50 0.88 -10.52
C GLN A 40 3.14 -0.42 -11.24
N LYS A 41 3.36 -0.53 -12.57
CA LYS A 41 3.26 -1.83 -13.26
C LYS A 41 4.21 -2.86 -12.66
N TRP A 42 5.47 -2.47 -12.46
CA TRP A 42 6.47 -3.36 -11.85
C TRP A 42 6.13 -3.76 -10.42
N LEU A 43 5.60 -2.83 -9.62
CA LEU A 43 5.12 -3.12 -8.27
C LEU A 43 3.96 -4.12 -8.30
N MET A 44 2.98 -3.93 -9.19
CA MET A 44 1.86 -4.86 -9.36
C MET A 44 2.34 -6.28 -9.70
N TYR A 45 3.30 -6.42 -10.62
CA TYR A 45 3.88 -7.73 -10.96
C TYR A 45 4.61 -8.36 -9.78
N GLY A 46 5.36 -7.57 -9.01
CA GLY A 46 6.03 -8.04 -7.79
C GLY A 46 5.03 -8.55 -6.75
N GLU A 47 3.94 -7.82 -6.54
CA GLU A 47 2.86 -8.23 -5.63
C GLU A 47 2.18 -9.51 -6.09
N TRP A 48 1.88 -9.66 -7.38
CA TRP A 48 1.29 -10.88 -7.92
C TRP A 48 2.23 -12.07 -7.82
N LEU A 49 3.52 -11.89 -8.10
CA LEU A 49 4.52 -12.93 -7.93
C LEU A 49 4.56 -13.38 -6.46
N SER A 50 4.55 -12.43 -5.52
CA SER A 50 4.53 -12.75 -4.09
C SER A 50 3.27 -13.51 -3.67
N ALA A 51 2.10 -13.16 -4.24
CA ALA A 51 0.85 -13.86 -3.98
C ALA A 51 0.89 -15.32 -4.47
N VAL A 52 1.46 -15.56 -5.67
CA VAL A 52 1.65 -16.91 -6.21
C VAL A 52 2.59 -17.73 -5.33
N VAL A 53 3.71 -17.13 -4.88
CA VAL A 53 4.65 -17.78 -3.96
C VAL A 53 3.97 -18.12 -2.63
N MET A 54 3.17 -17.22 -2.06
CA MET A 54 2.43 -17.49 -0.82
C MET A 54 1.43 -18.64 -1.00
N LEU A 55 0.67 -18.66 -2.10
CA LEU A 55 -0.32 -19.71 -2.36
C LEU A 55 0.31 -21.07 -2.60
N THR A 56 1.38 -21.13 -3.38
CA THR A 56 2.13 -22.38 -3.61
C THR A 56 2.74 -22.91 -2.32
N THR A 57 3.30 -22.02 -1.49
CA THR A 57 3.82 -22.38 -0.17
C THR A 57 2.72 -22.84 0.78
N ALA A 58 1.53 -22.24 0.73
CA ALA A 58 0.37 -22.66 1.50
C ALA A 58 -0.06 -24.09 1.16
N CYS A 59 -0.19 -24.40 -0.13
CA CYS A 59 -0.49 -25.74 -0.59
C CYS A 59 0.59 -26.73 -0.15
N TRP A 60 1.87 -26.39 -0.33
CA TRP A 60 2.98 -27.22 0.12
C TRP A 60 2.88 -27.55 1.60
N LEU A 61 2.75 -26.54 2.47
CA LEU A 61 2.65 -26.72 3.92
C LEU A 61 1.44 -27.56 4.34
N ALA A 62 0.29 -27.41 3.67
CA ALA A 62 -0.90 -28.20 3.95
C ALA A 62 -0.71 -29.70 3.68
N PHE A 63 0.17 -30.08 2.75
CA PHE A 63 0.46 -31.48 2.42
C PHE A 63 1.70 -32.04 3.12
N THR A 64 2.71 -31.20 3.41
CA THR A 64 4.00 -31.68 3.93
C THR A 64 4.16 -31.55 5.44
N MET A 65 3.39 -30.67 6.09
CA MET A 65 3.48 -30.45 7.53
C MET A 65 2.22 -30.96 8.23
N PRO A 66 2.20 -32.22 8.70
CA PRO A 66 1.04 -32.78 9.38
C PRO A 66 0.80 -32.05 10.71
N GLY A 67 -0.47 -31.77 11.00
CA GLY A 67 -0.91 -31.17 12.26
C GLY A 67 -1.43 -29.74 12.14
N TRP A 68 -1.91 -29.20 13.26
CA TRP A 68 -2.58 -27.90 13.32
C TRP A 68 -1.70 -26.72 12.89
N LEU A 69 -0.38 -26.80 13.09
CA LEU A 69 0.57 -25.77 12.69
C LEU A 69 0.63 -25.61 11.17
N GLY A 70 0.69 -26.71 10.42
CA GLY A 70 0.71 -26.69 8.95
C GLY A 70 -0.57 -26.09 8.38
N TYR A 71 -1.74 -26.51 8.89
CA TYR A 71 -3.01 -25.94 8.47
C TYR A 71 -3.15 -24.46 8.83
N LEU A 72 -2.73 -24.04 10.02
CA LEU A 72 -2.77 -22.64 10.42
C LEU A 72 -1.90 -21.77 9.50
N ALA A 73 -0.67 -22.22 9.22
CA ALA A 73 0.24 -21.51 8.32
C ALA A 73 -0.30 -21.44 6.89
N ALA A 74 -0.87 -22.54 6.38
CA ALA A 74 -1.48 -22.58 5.06
C ALA A 74 -2.68 -21.62 4.93
N VAL A 75 -3.56 -21.59 5.93
CA VAL A 75 -4.69 -20.65 5.97
C VAL A 75 -4.19 -19.20 5.95
N PHE A 76 -3.19 -18.90 6.80
CA PHE A 76 -2.64 -17.55 6.90
C PHE A 76 -2.01 -17.09 5.58
N LEU A 77 -1.21 -17.95 4.94
CA LEU A 77 -0.61 -17.67 3.63
C LEU A 77 -1.65 -17.55 2.52
N THR A 78 -2.72 -18.35 2.55
CA THR A 78 -3.81 -18.26 1.57
C THR A 78 -4.53 -16.91 1.67
N PHE A 79 -4.87 -16.47 2.89
CA PHE A 79 -5.42 -15.12 3.11
C PHE A 79 -4.43 -14.02 2.71
N GLY A 80 -3.14 -14.20 3.00
CA GLY A 80 -2.07 -13.32 2.55
C GLY A 80 -2.05 -13.18 1.02
N ALA A 81 -2.08 -14.30 0.29
CA ALA A 81 -2.10 -14.34 -1.17
C ALA A 81 -3.34 -13.64 -1.75
N LEU A 82 -4.53 -13.99 -1.25
CA LEU A 82 -5.79 -13.40 -1.70
C LEU A 82 -5.84 -11.89 -1.46
N SER A 83 -5.41 -11.43 -0.28
CA SER A 83 -5.35 -10.01 0.03
C SER A 83 -4.36 -9.28 -0.88
N THR A 84 -3.16 -9.83 -1.08
CA THR A 84 -2.12 -9.24 -1.94
C THR A 84 -2.59 -9.15 -3.39
N ALA A 85 -3.22 -10.21 -3.92
CA ALA A 85 -3.78 -10.21 -5.27
C ALA A 85 -4.92 -9.19 -5.43
N TYR A 86 -5.85 -9.15 -4.47
CA TYR A 86 -6.96 -8.20 -4.47
C TYR A 86 -6.44 -6.75 -4.44
N ILE A 87 -5.41 -6.47 -3.65
CA ILE A 87 -4.83 -5.13 -3.53
C ILE A 87 -4.03 -4.78 -4.77
N GLY A 88 -3.19 -5.68 -5.27
CA GLY A 88 -2.48 -5.46 -6.52
C GLY A 88 -3.44 -5.10 -7.65
N TRP A 89 -4.60 -5.76 -7.71
CA TRP A 89 -5.66 -5.42 -8.67
C TRP A 89 -6.34 -4.07 -8.38
N THR A 90 -6.88 -3.87 -7.17
CA THR A 90 -7.72 -2.71 -6.84
C THR A 90 -6.93 -1.41 -6.69
N VAL A 91 -5.64 -1.48 -6.33
CA VAL A 91 -4.78 -0.32 -6.14
C VAL A 91 -4.12 0.10 -7.46
N HIS A 92 -3.62 -0.83 -8.27
CA HIS A 92 -2.89 -0.46 -9.47
C HIS A 92 -3.78 -0.21 -10.70
N ARG A 93 -4.87 -0.96 -10.87
CA ARG A 93 -5.80 -0.79 -12.00
C ARG A 93 -6.25 0.66 -12.27
N PRO A 94 -6.68 1.46 -11.28
CA PRO A 94 -7.14 2.83 -11.53
C PRO A 94 -6.04 3.79 -12.01
N ILE A 95 -4.76 3.54 -11.71
CA ILE A 95 -3.64 4.33 -12.23
C ILE A 95 -3.22 3.84 -13.62
N LEU A 96 -3.35 2.54 -13.88
CA LEU A 96 -3.05 1.97 -15.18
C LEU A 96 -4.08 2.34 -16.25
N ALA A 97 -5.35 2.47 -15.86
CA ALA A 97 -6.45 2.86 -16.74
C ALA A 97 -6.61 4.39 -16.90
N TYR A 98 -5.71 5.19 -16.31
CA TYR A 98 -5.80 6.65 -16.38
C TYR A 98 -5.24 7.17 -17.71
N ASP A 99 -6.07 7.92 -18.45
CA ASP A 99 -5.81 8.39 -19.81
C ASP A 99 -5.96 9.91 -19.99
N ASN A 100 -6.52 10.63 -19.00
CA ASN A 100 -6.74 12.07 -19.09
C ASN A 100 -5.50 12.88 -18.65
N TRP A 101 -4.74 13.40 -19.61
CA TRP A 101 -3.49 14.14 -19.36
C TRP A 101 -3.63 15.68 -19.44
N SER A 102 -4.84 16.22 -19.30
CA SER A 102 -5.05 17.67 -19.14
C SER A 102 -4.44 18.21 -17.83
N SER A 103 -4.31 19.52 -17.68
CA SER A 103 -3.87 20.17 -16.44
C SER A 103 -4.78 19.80 -15.24
N SER A 104 -6.09 19.83 -15.43
CA SER A 104 -7.09 19.37 -14.45
C SER A 104 -7.00 17.87 -14.20
N GLY A 105 -6.73 17.07 -15.23
CA GLY A 105 -6.46 15.64 -15.13
C GLY A 105 -5.22 15.32 -14.28
N LEU A 106 -4.15 16.08 -14.42
CA LEU A 106 -2.92 15.87 -13.65
C LEU A 106 -3.14 16.05 -12.14
N VAL A 107 -4.00 17.00 -11.73
CA VAL A 107 -4.40 17.19 -10.33
C VAL A 107 -5.23 15.99 -9.85
N GLN A 108 -6.18 15.51 -10.65
CA GLN A 108 -6.99 14.33 -10.33
C GLN A 108 -6.14 13.05 -10.22
N PHE A 109 -5.17 12.86 -11.11
CA PHE A 109 -4.20 11.76 -11.06
C PHE A 109 -3.42 11.77 -9.73
N ARG A 110 -2.96 12.93 -9.29
CA ARG A 110 -2.21 13.09 -8.04
C ARG A 110 -3.08 12.87 -6.81
N ALA A 111 -4.31 13.36 -6.80
CA ALA A 111 -5.28 13.07 -5.74
C ALA A 111 -5.56 11.57 -5.63
N ARG A 112 -5.79 10.89 -6.77
CA ARG A 112 -5.96 9.42 -6.82
C ARG A 112 -4.71 8.69 -6.33
N ALA A 113 -3.51 9.09 -6.75
CA ALA A 113 -2.26 8.50 -6.29
C ALA A 113 -2.05 8.67 -4.78
N CYS A 114 -2.42 9.81 -4.21
CA CYS A 114 -2.37 10.05 -2.77
C CYS A 114 -3.37 9.18 -2.00
N GLN A 115 -4.62 9.07 -2.49
CA GLN A 115 -5.63 8.19 -1.93
C GLN A 115 -5.18 6.72 -1.96
N LEU A 116 -4.52 6.29 -3.04
CA LEU A 116 -3.99 4.94 -3.20
C LEU A 116 -2.83 4.66 -2.23
N THR A 117 -1.96 5.64 -2.03
CA THR A 117 -0.89 5.55 -1.01
C THR A 117 -1.47 5.38 0.40
N LEU A 118 -2.56 6.09 0.72
CA LEU A 118 -3.27 5.93 2.00
C LEU A 118 -3.90 4.55 2.17
N ARG A 119 -4.53 4.01 1.12
CA ARG A 119 -5.05 2.64 1.13
C ARG A 119 -3.94 1.61 1.32
N TYR A 120 -2.79 1.82 0.69
CA TYR A 120 -1.62 0.98 0.88
C TYR A 120 -1.14 0.97 2.33
N TYR A 121 -1.08 2.14 2.99
CA TYR A 121 -0.71 2.20 4.42
C TYR A 121 -1.70 1.47 5.32
N LEU A 122 -3.00 1.59 5.06
CA LEU A 122 -4.02 0.83 5.78
C LEU A 122 -3.82 -0.67 5.60
N TYR A 123 -3.54 -1.12 4.38
CA TYR A 123 -3.23 -2.52 4.14
C TYR A 123 -2.01 -2.99 4.91
N THR A 124 -0.90 -2.25 4.85
CA THR A 124 0.31 -2.61 5.60
C THR A 124 0.03 -2.69 7.11
N GLN A 125 -0.82 -1.82 7.65
CA GLN A 125 -1.26 -1.91 9.04
C GLN A 125 -2.06 -3.19 9.31
N LEU A 126 -3.00 -3.55 8.43
CA LEU A 126 -3.75 -4.80 8.55
C LEU A 126 -2.84 -6.03 8.47
N SER A 127 -1.82 -6.03 7.60
CA SER A 127 -0.83 -7.09 7.53
C SER A 127 -0.03 -7.20 8.84
N CYS A 128 0.37 -6.08 9.44
CA CYS A 128 1.02 -6.07 10.75
C CYS A 128 0.11 -6.64 11.85
N VAL A 129 -1.18 -6.28 11.85
CA VAL A 129 -2.16 -6.85 12.79
C VAL A 129 -2.33 -8.34 12.57
N ALA A 130 -2.42 -8.79 11.32
CA ALA A 130 -2.52 -10.21 10.98
C ALA A 130 -1.30 -10.99 11.51
N LEU A 131 -0.09 -10.46 11.38
CA LEU A 131 1.12 -11.10 11.92
C LEU A 131 1.12 -11.19 13.45
N MET A 132 0.64 -10.17 14.15
CA MET A 132 0.46 -10.23 15.60
C MET A 132 -0.60 -11.25 16.01
N LEU A 133 -1.72 -11.32 15.27
CA LEU A 133 -2.75 -12.34 15.48
C LEU A 133 -2.21 -13.75 15.25
N PHE A 134 -1.40 -13.96 14.20
CA PHE A 134 -0.71 -15.22 13.96
C PHE A 134 0.20 -15.61 15.12
N SER A 135 1.00 -14.67 15.63
CA SER A 135 1.82 -14.91 16.84
C SER A 135 0.98 -15.30 18.05
N GLY A 136 -0.19 -14.68 18.24
CA GLY A 136 -1.12 -15.03 19.31
C GLY A 136 -1.74 -16.43 19.13
N LEU A 137 -2.04 -16.82 17.89
CA LEU A 137 -2.55 -18.15 17.56
C LEU A 137 -1.49 -19.24 17.77
N LEU A 138 -0.21 -18.96 17.48
CA LEU A 138 0.89 -19.85 17.83
C LEU A 138 0.95 -20.09 19.34
N TRP A 139 0.86 -19.03 20.15
CA TRP A 139 0.80 -19.16 21.61
C TRP A 139 -0.42 -19.95 22.09
N LEU A 140 -1.58 -19.77 21.44
CA LEU A 140 -2.80 -20.51 21.79
C LEU A 140 -2.67 -22.02 21.48
N LEU A 141 -2.06 -22.36 20.34
CA LEU A 141 -1.79 -23.74 19.95
C LEU A 141 -0.84 -24.43 20.94
N GLU A 142 0.25 -23.75 21.32
CA GLU A 142 1.22 -24.22 22.31
C GLU A 142 0.57 -24.40 23.69
N TRP A 143 -0.19 -23.40 24.14
CA TRP A 143 -0.90 -23.44 25.44
C TRP A 143 -1.87 -24.63 25.51
N ARG A 144 -2.60 -24.91 24.43
CA ARG A 144 -3.53 -26.03 24.34
C ARG A 144 -2.84 -27.37 24.05
N LYS A 145 -1.51 -27.39 23.87
CA LYS A 145 -0.71 -28.57 23.47
C LYS A 145 -1.25 -29.25 22.20
N LEU A 146 -1.79 -28.45 21.28
CA LEU A 146 -2.39 -28.95 20.02
C LEU A 146 -1.32 -29.24 18.95
N ALA A 147 -0.15 -28.64 19.08
CA ALA A 147 1.00 -28.87 18.23
C ALA A 147 2.28 -28.64 19.04
N GLU A 148 3.34 -29.39 18.75
CA GLU A 148 4.67 -29.08 19.25
C GLU A 148 5.24 -27.94 18.40
N ILE A 149 5.22 -26.72 18.93
CA ILE A 149 5.75 -25.56 18.22
C ILE A 149 7.17 -25.32 18.70
N PRO A 150 8.16 -25.20 17.80
CA PRO A 150 9.53 -24.89 18.20
C PRO A 150 9.57 -23.59 19.01
N THR A 151 10.20 -23.63 20.18
CA THR A 151 10.30 -22.46 21.08
C THR A 151 10.98 -21.28 20.38
N ASP A 152 11.94 -21.56 19.50
CA ASP A 152 12.63 -20.55 18.68
C ASP A 152 11.65 -19.79 17.77
N LEU A 153 10.66 -20.47 17.20
CA LEU A 153 9.65 -19.87 16.34
C LEU A 153 8.72 -18.94 17.15
N LEU A 154 8.28 -19.39 18.33
CA LEU A 154 7.47 -18.60 19.26
C LEU A 154 8.19 -17.33 19.72
N LEU A 155 9.47 -17.46 20.10
CA LEU A 155 10.31 -16.34 20.52
C LEU A 155 10.56 -15.37 19.37
N PHE A 156 10.83 -15.87 18.17
CA PHE A 156 11.01 -15.03 16.99
C PHE A 156 9.78 -14.17 16.70
N TYR A 157 8.58 -14.76 16.65
CA TYR A 157 7.36 -14.00 16.39
C TYR A 157 7.03 -13.02 17.52
N SER A 158 7.27 -13.41 18.78
CA SER A 158 6.94 -12.58 19.94
C SER A 158 7.92 -11.43 20.17
N LEU A 159 9.23 -11.71 20.11
CA LEU A 159 10.29 -10.76 20.48
C LEU A 159 10.84 -9.98 19.29
N VAL A 160 10.63 -10.44 18.06
CA VAL A 160 11.14 -9.76 16.86
C VAL A 160 9.98 -9.25 16.01
N VAL A 161 9.07 -10.13 15.57
CA VAL A 161 8.03 -9.76 14.59
C VAL A 161 7.01 -8.80 15.19
N CYS A 162 6.46 -9.09 16.37
CA CYS A 162 5.49 -8.23 17.04
C CYS A 162 6.01 -6.80 17.33
N PRO A 163 7.19 -6.60 17.95
CA PRO A 163 7.69 -5.24 18.20
C PRO A 163 8.01 -4.50 16.90
N LEU A 164 8.55 -5.17 15.87
CA LEU A 164 8.73 -4.56 14.55
C LEU A 164 7.40 -4.13 13.93
N CYS A 165 6.35 -4.96 14.04
CA CYS A 165 5.01 -4.61 13.58
C CYS A 165 4.45 -3.38 14.31
N LEU A 166 4.63 -3.29 15.63
CA LEU A 166 4.23 -2.12 16.42
C LEU A 166 4.98 -0.86 15.98
N LEU A 167 6.31 -0.91 15.86
CA LEU A 167 7.11 0.21 15.37
C LEU A 167 6.70 0.65 13.96
N MET A 168 6.43 -0.30 13.08
CA MET A 168 5.99 -0.05 11.72
C MET A 168 4.61 0.61 11.69
N MET A 169 3.66 0.12 12.49
CA MET A 169 2.33 0.74 12.63
C MET A 169 2.41 2.17 13.15
N LEU A 170 3.26 2.46 14.13
CA LEU A 170 3.47 3.81 14.66
C LEU A 170 4.02 4.76 13.57
N ARG A 171 5.05 4.33 12.84
CA ARG A 171 5.62 5.11 11.72
C ARG A 171 4.60 5.33 10.61
N LEU A 172 3.80 4.31 10.28
CA LEU A 172 2.73 4.40 9.28
C LEU A 172 1.62 5.37 9.72
N GLN A 173 1.26 5.41 11.01
CA GLN A 173 0.29 6.39 11.51
C GLN A 173 0.77 7.83 11.34
N GLN A 174 2.05 8.11 11.64
CA GLN A 174 2.62 9.44 11.42
C GLN A 174 2.55 9.86 9.94
N LYS A 175 2.95 8.95 9.03
CA LYS A 175 2.90 9.19 7.58
C LYS A 175 1.46 9.34 7.06
N LYS A 176 0.52 8.55 7.59
CA LYS A 176 -0.90 8.64 7.25
C LYS A 176 -1.44 10.02 7.59
N ARG A 177 -1.13 10.57 8.77
CA ARG A 177 -1.57 11.92 9.17
C ARG A 177 -1.10 12.98 8.18
N GLN A 178 0.19 12.97 7.82
CA GLN A 178 0.75 13.90 6.83
C GLN A 178 0.07 13.77 5.45
N LYS A 179 -0.13 12.53 4.98
CA LYS A 179 -0.76 12.27 3.66
C LYS A 179 -2.26 12.60 3.63
N VAL A 180 -2.97 12.53 4.76
CA VAL A 180 -4.38 12.95 4.85
C VAL A 180 -4.49 14.46 4.67
N THR A 181 -3.63 15.25 5.30
CA THR A 181 -3.61 16.71 5.12
C THR A 181 -3.30 17.08 3.67
N GLN A 182 -2.31 16.43 3.06
CA GLN A 182 -1.99 16.62 1.63
C GLN A 182 -3.16 16.24 0.71
N LEU A 183 -3.89 15.17 1.04
CA LEU A 183 -5.07 14.78 0.26
C LEU A 183 -6.17 15.83 0.35
N GLN A 184 -6.43 16.39 1.54
CA GLN A 184 -7.46 17.42 1.73
C GLN A 184 -7.17 18.67 0.90
N GLU A 185 -5.92 19.13 0.87
CA GLU A 185 -5.50 20.26 0.03
C GLU A 185 -5.66 19.95 -1.47
N LEU A 186 -5.26 18.76 -1.92
CA LEU A 186 -5.37 18.33 -3.31
C LEU A 186 -6.83 18.18 -3.77
N THR A 187 -7.70 17.62 -2.92
CA THR A 187 -9.13 17.48 -3.23
C THR A 187 -9.79 18.86 -3.33
N ARG A 188 -9.45 19.78 -2.41
CA ARG A 188 -9.95 21.16 -2.48
C ARG A 188 -9.53 21.87 -3.76
N LEU A 189 -8.26 21.76 -4.15
CA LEU A 189 -7.77 22.33 -5.41
C LEU A 189 -8.47 21.71 -6.63
N ALA A 190 -8.67 20.39 -6.63
CA ALA A 190 -9.39 19.70 -7.71
C ALA A 190 -10.85 20.17 -7.84
N ASP A 191 -11.54 20.36 -6.71
CA ASP A 191 -12.91 20.87 -6.67
C ASP A 191 -13.00 22.32 -7.14
N ASP A 192 -12.02 23.15 -6.77
CA ASP A 192 -11.93 24.55 -7.22
C ASP A 192 -11.71 24.63 -8.75
N PHE A 193 -10.86 23.75 -9.32
CA PHE A 193 -10.68 23.62 -10.77
C PHE A 193 -11.97 23.21 -11.51
N GLN A 194 -12.70 22.22 -10.99
CA GLN A 194 -13.97 21.78 -11.57
C GLN A 194 -15.10 22.82 -11.51
N ARG A 195 -15.01 23.81 -10.61
CA ARG A 195 -15.99 24.90 -10.51
C ARG A 195 -15.61 26.13 -11.36
N SER A 196 -14.35 26.22 -11.79
CA SER A 196 -13.83 27.32 -12.62
C SER A 196 -13.85 27.04 -14.12
N GLU A 197 -13.98 25.77 -14.52
CA GLU A 197 -14.36 25.33 -15.87
C GLU A 197 -15.89 25.43 -16.06
#